data_AF-A0A024XDV7-F1
#
_entry.id   AF-A0A024XDV7-F1
#
_cell.length_a   1.000
_cell.length_b   1.000
_cell.length_c   1.000
_cell.angle_alpha   90.00
_cell.angle_beta   90.00
_cell.angle_gamma   90.00
#
_symmetry.space_group_name_H-M   'P 1'
#
loop_
_entity.id
_entity.type
_entity.pdbx_description
1 polymer ?
#
loop_
_entity_poly.entity_id
_entity_poly.type
_entity_poly.pdbx_seq_one_letter_code
_entity_poly.pdbx_strand_id
1 'polypeptide(L)'
;MITQRQKYKEQRDKDIQKIILKDKMEKNLAEKIEKGCLRCGCGLGSVAGSIGLFGAVAINIWKPGAITAAIEKALELKAAYISATAEAARILAGKEAVIEGLKKMGISTLGGKNLGTYFATTRYKNVASIAQAVYEQHYKTCTLGSLKEGFTPVGDPSRDILFCQSVWQQTSVVSTTNRGISYKEVIQRTVQNIFTKAEEPANAAAEFVKATEIATIKAAEEKTIETASTQLYSAIGYSILAILIIVLIMLIIYLILRYRRKKKMKKKAQYTKLLNE
;
A
#
# COMPACT_ATOMS: atom_id res chain seq x y z
N MET A 1 -8.43 95.68 -33.18
CA MET A 1 -7.62 94.43 -33.07
C MET A 1 -7.61 93.77 -31.66
N ILE A 2 -8.45 94.20 -30.70
CA ILE A 2 -8.38 93.75 -29.30
C ILE A 2 -9.27 92.52 -29.01
N THR A 3 -10.31 92.30 -29.82
CA THR A 3 -11.37 91.29 -29.61
C THR A 3 -10.92 89.84 -29.81
N GLN A 4 -9.90 89.58 -30.62
CA GLN A 4 -9.37 88.23 -30.85
C GLN A 4 -8.52 87.74 -29.65
N ARG A 5 -7.68 88.60 -29.07
CA ARG A 5 -6.80 88.22 -27.94
C ARG A 5 -7.56 87.86 -26.67
N GLN A 6 -8.69 88.51 -26.39
CA GLN A 6 -9.53 88.17 -25.24
C GLN A 6 -10.18 86.79 -25.39
N LYS A 7 -10.66 86.44 -26.60
CA LYS A 7 -11.25 85.12 -26.88
C LYS A 7 -10.27 83.97 -26.65
N TYR A 8 -9.01 84.12 -27.04
CA TYR A 8 -7.98 83.08 -26.80
C TYR A 8 -7.61 82.94 -25.32
N LYS A 9 -7.60 84.03 -24.54
CA LYS A 9 -7.39 83.95 -23.08
C LYS A 9 -8.54 83.22 -22.39
N GLU A 10 -9.78 83.53 -22.77
CA GLU A 10 -10.96 82.90 -22.20
C GLU A 10 -11.06 81.41 -22.55
N GLN A 11 -10.69 81.03 -23.78
CA GLN A 11 -10.58 79.63 -24.21
C GLN A 11 -9.51 78.88 -23.40
N ARG A 12 -8.36 79.52 -23.17
CA ARG A 12 -7.25 78.97 -22.40
C ARG A 12 -7.62 78.73 -20.93
N ASP A 13 -8.34 79.65 -20.32
CA ASP A 13 -8.81 79.51 -18.93
C ASP A 13 -9.86 78.39 -18.80
N LYS A 14 -10.76 78.25 -19.78
CA LYS A 14 -11.73 77.14 -19.85
C LYS A 14 -11.04 75.78 -19.96
N ASP A 15 -10.01 75.67 -20.81
CA ASP A 15 -9.24 74.42 -20.96
C ASP A 15 -8.42 74.09 -19.70
N ILE A 16 -7.85 75.10 -19.03
CA ILE A 16 -7.14 74.92 -17.76
C ILE A 16 -8.10 74.42 -16.67
N GLN A 17 -9.27 75.02 -16.53
CA GLN A 17 -10.27 74.55 -15.56
C GLN A 17 -10.73 73.12 -15.83
N LYS A 18 -10.88 72.74 -17.11
CA LYS A 18 -11.27 71.39 -17.51
C LYS A 18 -10.20 70.35 -17.15
N ILE A 19 -8.92 70.69 -17.32
CA ILE A 19 -7.79 69.82 -16.93
C ILE A 19 -7.71 69.66 -15.41
N ILE A 20 -7.89 70.75 -14.64
CA ILE A 20 -7.86 70.72 -13.17
C ILE A 20 -9.01 69.87 -12.62
N LEU A 21 -10.22 70.02 -13.16
CA LEU A 21 -11.38 69.22 -12.76
C LEU A 21 -11.17 67.72 -13.04
N LYS A 22 -10.59 67.38 -14.21
CA LYS A 22 -10.30 65.99 -14.58
C LYS A 22 -9.26 65.35 -13.66
N ASP A 23 -8.18 66.07 -13.33
CA ASP A 23 -7.13 65.59 -12.43
C ASP A 23 -7.65 65.40 -10.98
N LYS A 24 -8.61 66.23 -10.56
CA LYS A 24 -9.28 66.12 -9.25
C LYS A 24 -10.18 64.88 -9.16
N MET A 25 -10.91 64.56 -10.23
CA MET A 25 -11.74 63.35 -10.28
C MET A 25 -10.90 62.07 -10.31
N GLU A 26 -9.81 62.03 -11.09
CA GLU A 26 -8.90 60.89 -11.15
C GLU A 26 -8.22 60.63 -9.79
N LYS A 27 -7.83 61.69 -9.05
CA LYS A 27 -7.31 61.56 -7.68
C LYS A 27 -8.35 61.02 -6.70
N ASN A 28 -9.60 61.48 -6.78
CA ASN A 28 -10.67 61.00 -5.89
C ASN A 28 -11.02 59.53 -6.17
N LEU A 29 -11.01 59.12 -7.44
CA LEU A 29 -11.25 57.73 -7.83
C LEU A 29 -10.13 56.81 -7.36
N ALA A 30 -8.86 57.22 -7.52
CA ALA A 30 -7.71 56.49 -7.02
C ALA A 30 -7.73 56.34 -5.49
N GLU A 31 -8.05 57.41 -4.76
CA GLU A 31 -8.15 57.38 -3.30
C GLU A 31 -9.29 56.47 -2.80
N LYS A 32 -10.42 56.43 -3.55
CA LYS A 32 -11.53 55.50 -3.26
C LYS A 32 -11.19 54.05 -3.55
N ILE A 33 -10.45 53.76 -4.63
CA ILE A 33 -9.99 52.41 -4.94
C ILE A 33 -8.95 51.95 -3.91
N GLU A 34 -8.05 52.82 -3.47
CA GLU A 34 -7.05 52.53 -2.44
C GLU A 34 -7.69 52.30 -1.06
N LYS A 35 -8.66 53.14 -0.66
CA LYS A 35 -9.46 52.92 0.56
C LYS A 35 -10.37 51.69 0.47
N GLY A 36 -10.90 51.36 -0.72
CA GLY A 36 -11.69 50.15 -0.96
C GLY A 36 -10.84 48.88 -0.89
N CYS A 37 -9.63 48.92 -1.44
CA CYS A 37 -8.66 47.83 -1.37
C CYS A 37 -8.10 47.65 0.06
N LEU A 38 -7.88 48.73 0.82
CA LEU A 38 -7.52 48.64 2.24
C LEU A 38 -8.68 48.12 3.11
N ARG A 39 -9.94 48.47 2.81
CA ARG A 39 -11.10 47.96 3.57
C ARG A 39 -11.45 46.51 3.26
N CYS A 40 -11.26 46.05 2.02
CA CYS A 40 -11.33 44.61 1.70
C CYS A 40 -10.09 43.85 2.20
N GLY A 41 -8.92 44.49 2.26
CA GLY A 41 -7.68 43.93 2.81
C GLY A 41 -7.63 43.86 4.35
N CYS A 42 -8.31 44.76 5.06
CA CYS A 42 -8.38 44.76 6.53
C CYS A 42 -9.44 43.81 7.12
N GLY A 43 -10.06 42.95 6.30
CA GLY A 43 -10.67 41.68 6.73
C GLY A 43 -9.81 40.45 6.41
N LEU A 44 -8.68 40.64 5.71
CA LEU A 44 -7.76 39.59 5.23
C LEU A 44 -6.37 39.67 5.90
N GLY A 45 -6.18 40.57 6.87
CA GLY A 45 -4.99 40.61 7.73
C GLY A 45 -4.80 39.37 8.61
N SER A 46 -5.81 38.48 8.68
CA SER A 46 -5.80 37.19 9.38
C SER A 46 -6.00 35.98 8.46
N VAL A 47 -5.93 36.16 7.13
CA VAL A 47 -6.14 35.08 6.14
C VAL A 47 -5.02 35.04 5.09
N ALA A 48 -3.86 35.65 5.34
CA ALA A 48 -2.63 35.28 4.63
C ALA A 48 -2.03 33.97 5.21
N GLY A 49 -2.29 33.68 6.49
CA GLY A 49 -1.82 32.46 7.16
C GLY A 49 -2.75 31.24 7.04
N SER A 50 -4.02 31.43 6.66
CA SER A 50 -5.05 30.43 6.94
C SER A 50 -5.48 29.59 5.73
N ILE A 51 -5.33 30.10 4.49
CA ILE A 51 -5.63 29.29 3.29
C ILE A 51 -4.58 28.19 3.07
N GLY A 52 -3.34 28.40 3.52
CA GLY A 52 -2.31 27.36 3.55
C GLY A 52 -2.46 26.35 4.70
N LEU A 53 -2.96 26.80 5.86
CA LEU A 53 -3.01 25.98 7.08
C LEU A 53 -4.24 25.07 7.12
N PHE A 54 -5.42 25.55 6.70
CA PHE A 54 -6.63 24.73 6.70
C PHE A 54 -6.64 23.67 5.59
N GLY A 55 -6.02 23.95 4.44
CA GLY A 55 -5.82 22.95 3.38
C GLY A 55 -4.88 21.82 3.81
N ALA A 56 -3.75 22.16 4.44
CA ALA A 56 -2.77 21.16 4.88
C ALA A 56 -3.28 20.25 6.02
N VAL A 57 -4.05 20.80 6.97
CA VAL A 57 -4.58 20.04 8.12
C VAL A 57 -5.72 19.11 7.69
N ALA A 58 -6.62 19.55 6.81
CA ALA A 58 -7.72 18.69 6.34
C ALA A 58 -7.23 17.53 5.46
N ILE A 59 -6.24 17.77 4.59
CA ILE A 59 -5.69 16.74 3.70
C ILE A 59 -4.93 15.66 4.49
N ASN A 60 -4.16 16.05 5.52
CA ASN A 60 -3.38 15.09 6.32
C ASN A 60 -4.25 14.15 7.18
N ILE A 61 -5.49 14.55 7.50
CA ILE A 61 -6.42 13.69 8.25
C ILE A 61 -7.13 12.69 7.33
N TRP A 62 -7.43 13.06 6.09
CA TRP A 62 -8.18 12.23 5.14
C TRP A 62 -7.28 11.27 4.36
N LYS A 63 -6.01 11.64 4.12
CA LYS A 63 -5.01 10.80 3.44
C LYS A 63 -4.91 9.38 4.00
N PRO A 64 -4.72 9.17 5.32
CA PRO A 64 -4.61 7.81 5.86
C PRO A 64 -5.91 7.01 5.69
N GLY A 65 -7.07 7.62 5.92
CA GLY A 65 -8.38 6.94 5.81
C GLY A 65 -8.74 6.52 4.38
N ALA A 66 -8.42 7.35 3.39
CA ALA A 66 -8.67 7.03 1.99
C ALA A 66 -7.74 5.91 1.48
N ILE A 67 -6.48 5.91 1.91
CA ILE A 67 -5.49 4.87 1.56
C ILE A 67 -5.88 3.53 2.19
N THR A 68 -6.29 3.52 3.46
CA THR A 68 -6.74 2.29 4.13
C THR A 68 -7.98 1.72 3.45
N ALA A 69 -8.96 2.55 3.08
CA ALA A 69 -10.16 2.10 2.38
C ALA A 69 -9.85 1.52 0.98
N ALA A 70 -8.89 2.11 0.25
CA ALA A 70 -8.46 1.59 -1.04
C ALA A 70 -7.77 0.22 -0.90
N ILE A 71 -6.89 0.08 0.10
CA ILE A 71 -6.21 -1.19 0.41
C ILE A 71 -7.22 -2.27 0.81
N GLU A 72 -8.20 -1.94 1.65
CA GLU A 72 -9.25 -2.88 2.05
C GLU A 72 -10.03 -3.40 0.84
N LYS A 73 -10.43 -2.51 -0.08
CA LYS A 73 -11.11 -2.91 -1.32
C LYS A 73 -10.24 -3.80 -2.22
N ALA A 74 -8.95 -3.50 -2.33
CA ALA A 74 -8.01 -4.32 -3.09
C ALA A 74 -7.84 -5.73 -2.45
N LEU A 75 -7.79 -5.81 -1.13
CA LEU A 75 -7.73 -7.07 -0.40
C LEU A 75 -9.02 -7.88 -0.51
N GLU A 76 -10.20 -7.24 -0.49
CA GLU A 76 -11.49 -7.90 -0.72
C GLU A 76 -11.55 -8.54 -2.11
N LEU A 77 -11.13 -7.82 -3.15
CA LEU A 77 -11.11 -8.33 -4.53
C LEU A 77 -10.12 -9.51 -4.69
N LYS A 78 -8.98 -9.46 -3.99
CA LYS A 78 -7.95 -10.50 -4.06
C LYS A 78 -8.10 -11.60 -3.01
N ALA A 79 -9.11 -11.55 -2.15
CA ALA A 79 -9.31 -12.51 -1.06
C ALA A 79 -9.40 -13.95 -1.56
N ALA A 80 -10.12 -14.18 -2.68
CA ALA A 80 -10.23 -15.50 -3.31
C ALA A 80 -8.86 -16.03 -3.78
N TYR A 81 -8.03 -15.17 -4.37
CA TYR A 81 -6.67 -15.53 -4.79
C TYR A 81 -5.78 -15.84 -3.59
N ILE A 82 -5.76 -14.99 -2.56
CA ILE A 82 -4.95 -15.16 -1.34
C ILE A 82 -5.31 -16.46 -0.62
N SER A 83 -6.60 -16.77 -0.52
CA SER A 83 -7.07 -18.02 0.09
C SER A 83 -6.70 -19.25 -0.74
N ALA A 84 -6.77 -19.18 -2.07
CA ALA A 84 -6.36 -20.26 -2.95
C ALA A 84 -4.84 -20.53 -2.88
N THR A 85 -4.01 -19.50 -2.91
CA THR A 85 -2.55 -19.65 -2.80
C THR A 85 -2.14 -20.17 -1.43
N ALA A 86 -2.80 -19.70 -0.37
CA ALA A 86 -2.57 -20.20 0.98
C ALA A 86 -2.97 -21.67 1.16
N GLU A 87 -4.11 -22.11 0.62
CA GLU A 87 -4.53 -23.51 0.68
C GLU A 87 -3.57 -24.41 -0.12
N ALA A 88 -3.07 -23.93 -1.26
CA ALA A 88 -2.05 -24.65 -2.04
C ALA A 88 -0.76 -24.84 -1.24
N ALA A 89 -0.26 -23.78 -0.58
CA ALA A 89 0.90 -23.85 0.29
C ALA A 89 0.68 -24.77 1.50
N ARG A 90 -0.51 -24.70 2.12
CA ARG A 90 -0.91 -25.57 3.23
C ARG A 90 -0.84 -27.05 2.84
N ILE A 91 -1.38 -27.39 1.68
CA ILE A 91 -1.39 -28.77 1.18
C ILE A 91 0.03 -29.25 0.90
N LEU A 92 0.88 -28.41 0.31
CA LEU A 92 2.26 -28.76 0.00
C LEU A 92 3.08 -29.02 1.27
N ALA A 93 3.04 -28.09 2.23
CA ALA A 93 3.72 -28.23 3.51
C ALA A 93 3.18 -29.41 4.34
N GLY A 94 1.86 -29.61 4.35
CA GLY A 94 1.24 -30.76 5.01
C GLY A 94 1.71 -32.09 4.42
N LYS A 95 1.81 -32.19 3.08
CA LYS A 95 2.36 -33.39 2.41
C LYS A 95 3.81 -33.64 2.82
N GLU A 96 4.65 -32.61 2.83
CA GLU A 96 6.06 -32.74 3.22
C GLU A 96 6.22 -33.20 4.68
N ALA A 97 5.46 -32.62 5.61
CA ALA A 97 5.47 -33.00 7.01
C ALA A 97 5.01 -34.45 7.23
N VAL A 98 3.97 -34.90 6.51
CA VAL A 98 3.54 -36.30 6.57
C VAL A 98 4.59 -37.24 5.99
N ILE A 99 5.23 -36.87 4.87
CA ILE A 99 6.33 -37.64 4.28
C ILE A 99 7.48 -37.78 5.27
N GLU A 100 7.84 -36.71 5.97
CA GLU A 100 8.88 -36.74 7.00
C GLU A 100 8.48 -37.65 8.18
N GLY A 101 7.23 -37.56 8.64
CA GLY A 101 6.69 -38.42 9.69
C GLY A 101 6.74 -39.91 9.31
N LEU A 102 6.39 -40.24 8.07
CA LEU A 102 6.47 -41.62 7.56
C LEU A 102 7.92 -42.10 7.41
N LYS A 103 8.84 -41.22 6.98
CA LYS A 103 10.27 -41.54 6.93
C LYS A 103 10.86 -41.81 8.31
N LYS A 104 10.44 -41.06 9.34
CA LYS A 104 10.84 -41.32 10.75
C LYS A 104 10.37 -42.68 11.24
N MET A 105 9.27 -43.20 10.68
CA MET A 105 8.84 -44.58 10.92
C MET A 105 9.59 -45.62 10.09
N GLY A 106 10.62 -45.26 9.31
CA GLY A 106 11.33 -46.19 8.44
C GLY A 106 10.59 -46.58 7.17
N ILE A 107 9.53 -45.84 6.79
CA ILE A 107 8.78 -46.07 5.55
C ILE A 107 9.41 -45.24 4.44
N SER A 108 10.01 -45.89 3.44
CA SER A 108 10.57 -45.19 2.27
C SER A 108 9.69 -45.31 1.02
N THR A 109 8.85 -46.35 0.96
CA THR A 109 7.96 -46.64 -0.17
C THR A 109 6.56 -47.03 0.32
N LEU A 110 5.53 -46.63 -0.43
CA LEU A 110 4.12 -46.92 -0.18
C LEU A 110 3.47 -47.34 -1.50
N GLY A 111 2.77 -48.48 -1.50
CA GLY A 111 2.11 -49.01 -2.71
C GLY A 111 3.07 -49.28 -3.88
N GLY A 112 4.32 -49.67 -3.58
CA GLY A 112 5.36 -49.90 -4.60
C GLY A 112 5.93 -48.62 -5.22
N LYS A 113 5.59 -47.44 -4.71
CA LYS A 113 6.09 -46.14 -5.19
C LYS A 113 6.83 -45.39 -4.07
N ASN A 114 7.72 -44.49 -4.46
CA ASN A 114 8.32 -43.54 -3.53
C ASN A 114 7.23 -42.61 -2.96
N LEU A 115 7.42 -42.15 -1.72
CA LEU A 115 6.44 -41.29 -1.03
C LEU A 115 6.03 -40.06 -1.85
N GLY A 116 6.99 -39.38 -2.49
CA GLY A 116 6.70 -38.20 -3.33
C GLY A 116 5.72 -38.50 -4.46
N THR A 117 5.97 -39.57 -5.23
CA THR A 117 5.07 -40.05 -6.29
C THR A 117 3.71 -40.53 -5.75
N TYR A 118 3.68 -41.14 -4.57
CA TYR A 118 2.44 -41.61 -3.96
C TYR A 118 1.52 -40.44 -3.57
N PHE A 119 2.07 -39.39 -2.96
CA PHE A 119 1.33 -38.19 -2.57
C PHE A 119 1.07 -37.22 -3.73
N ALA A 120 1.69 -37.43 -4.89
CA ALA A 120 1.33 -36.74 -6.13
C ALA A 120 -0.02 -37.24 -6.68
N THR A 121 -0.24 -38.56 -6.69
CA THR A 121 -1.47 -39.16 -7.21
C THR A 121 -2.59 -39.28 -6.17
N THR A 122 -2.24 -39.40 -4.90
CA THR A 122 -3.21 -39.66 -3.83
C THR A 122 -3.64 -38.36 -3.14
N ARG A 123 -4.95 -38.23 -2.87
CA ARG A 123 -5.48 -37.08 -2.11
C ARG A 123 -4.97 -37.14 -0.67
N TYR A 124 -4.24 -36.08 -0.27
CA TYR A 124 -3.65 -35.91 1.06
C TYR A 124 -4.64 -36.13 2.22
N LYS A 125 -5.90 -35.66 2.09
CA LYS A 125 -6.90 -35.70 3.17
C LYS A 125 -7.46 -37.10 3.47
N ASN A 126 -7.12 -38.15 2.69
CA ASN A 126 -7.65 -39.49 2.92
C ASN A 126 -6.78 -40.32 3.86
N VAL A 127 -6.82 -39.96 5.15
CA VAL A 127 -6.04 -40.60 6.23
C VAL A 127 -6.30 -42.10 6.30
N ALA A 128 -7.54 -42.54 6.10
CA ALA A 128 -7.92 -43.95 6.17
C ALA A 128 -7.27 -44.80 5.07
N SER A 129 -7.29 -44.33 3.81
CA SER A 129 -6.63 -45.04 2.71
C SER A 129 -5.11 -45.07 2.86
N ILE A 130 -4.52 -43.99 3.40
CA ILE A 130 -3.08 -43.95 3.68
C ILE A 130 -2.72 -44.92 4.80
N ALA A 131 -3.49 -44.94 5.90
CA ALA A 131 -3.31 -45.89 6.98
C ALA A 131 -3.44 -47.34 6.52
N GLN A 132 -4.39 -47.62 5.62
CA GLN A 132 -4.53 -48.93 5.00
C GLN A 132 -3.30 -49.31 4.16
N ALA A 133 -2.80 -48.40 3.31
CA ALA A 133 -1.60 -48.66 2.51
C ALA A 133 -0.36 -48.89 3.39
N VAL A 134 -0.23 -48.15 4.49
CA VAL A 134 0.83 -48.36 5.50
C VAL A 134 0.68 -49.72 6.16
N TYR A 135 -0.55 -50.14 6.47
CA TYR A 135 -0.83 -51.45 7.05
C TYR A 135 -0.49 -52.60 6.09
N GLU A 136 -0.87 -52.49 4.82
CA GLU A 136 -0.52 -53.50 3.80
C GLU A 136 1.00 -53.61 3.62
N GLN A 137 1.72 -52.48 3.64
CA GLN A 137 3.18 -52.45 3.59
C GLN A 137 3.78 -53.08 4.85
N HIS A 138 3.24 -52.77 6.03
CA HIS A 138 3.66 -53.37 7.30
C HIS A 138 3.47 -54.88 7.30
N TYR A 139 2.31 -55.35 6.83
CA TYR A 139 2.03 -56.78 6.72
C TYR A 139 3.07 -57.46 5.82
N LYS A 140 3.32 -56.94 4.62
CA LYS A 140 4.32 -57.52 3.69
C LYS A 140 5.73 -57.54 4.28
N THR A 141 6.17 -56.43 4.87
CA THR A 141 7.55 -56.28 5.36
C THR A 141 7.79 -57.03 6.68
N CYS A 142 6.82 -56.99 7.60
CA CYS A 142 6.99 -57.47 8.98
C CYS A 142 6.42 -58.87 9.23
N THR A 143 5.56 -59.39 8.33
CA THR A 143 4.99 -60.76 8.46
C THR A 143 5.42 -61.69 7.32
N LEU A 144 5.69 -61.16 6.11
CA LEU A 144 6.08 -61.96 4.95
C LEU A 144 7.60 -61.97 4.67
N GLY A 145 8.35 -61.04 5.25
CA GLY A 145 9.74 -60.71 4.85
C GLY A 145 10.88 -61.53 5.45
N SER A 146 10.61 -62.55 6.27
CA SER A 146 11.67 -63.40 6.86
C SER A 146 11.69 -64.83 6.33
N LEU A 147 11.24 -65.08 5.10
CA LEU A 147 11.71 -66.25 4.35
C LEU A 147 13.12 -65.95 3.81
N LYS A 148 14.08 -65.68 4.71
CA LYS A 148 15.46 -66.07 4.41
C LYS A 148 15.40 -67.58 4.26
N GLU A 149 15.85 -68.09 3.12
CA GLU A 149 15.95 -69.53 2.85
C GLU A 149 16.58 -70.21 4.07
N GLY A 150 15.77 -70.99 4.80
CA GLY A 150 16.24 -71.85 5.89
C GLY A 150 15.91 -71.46 7.35
N PHE A 151 14.79 -70.80 7.68
CA PHE A 151 14.39 -70.67 9.09
C PHE A 151 12.91 -70.98 9.37
N THR A 152 12.67 -71.76 10.43
CA THR A 152 11.38 -72.29 10.88
C THR A 152 10.45 -71.23 11.48
N PRO A 153 9.12 -71.43 11.45
CA PRO A 153 8.13 -70.46 11.92
C PRO A 153 7.96 -70.51 13.44
N VAL A 154 8.87 -69.91 14.21
CA VAL A 154 8.62 -69.64 15.64
C VAL A 154 9.35 -68.35 16.06
N GLY A 155 8.59 -67.32 16.43
CA GLY A 155 8.95 -66.50 17.58
C GLY A 155 9.41 -65.06 17.37
N ASP A 156 10.14 -64.71 16.30
CA ASP A 156 10.67 -63.34 16.19
C ASP A 156 10.05 -62.57 15.01
N PRO A 157 9.10 -61.63 15.26
CA PRO A 157 8.74 -60.65 14.23
C PRO A 157 10.03 -59.93 13.82
N SER A 158 10.19 -59.56 12.55
CA SER A 158 11.39 -58.93 12.00
C SER A 158 11.74 -57.59 12.68
N ARG A 159 12.24 -57.63 13.93
CA ARG A 159 12.54 -56.48 14.79
C ARG A 159 13.74 -55.69 14.30
N ASP A 160 14.57 -56.27 13.44
CA ASP A 160 15.70 -55.61 12.79
C ASP A 160 15.28 -54.57 11.74
N ILE A 161 14.04 -54.63 11.26
CA ILE A 161 13.51 -53.66 10.31
C ILE A 161 12.98 -52.47 11.11
N LEU A 162 13.61 -51.30 10.92
CA LEU A 162 13.23 -50.02 11.55
C LEU A 162 11.73 -49.75 11.52
N PHE A 163 11.06 -50.12 10.43
CA PHE A 163 9.62 -49.97 10.29
C PHE A 163 8.80 -50.86 11.25
N CYS A 164 9.15 -52.13 11.37
CA CYS A 164 8.45 -53.05 12.28
C CYS A 164 8.70 -52.68 13.75
N GLN A 165 9.94 -52.28 14.07
CA GLN A 165 10.29 -51.76 15.39
C GLN A 165 9.53 -50.46 15.71
N SER A 166 9.43 -49.54 14.74
CA SER A 166 8.71 -48.28 14.92
C SER A 166 7.23 -48.50 15.24
N VAL A 167 6.54 -49.37 14.50
CA VAL A 167 5.13 -49.69 14.77
C VAL A 167 4.97 -50.36 16.14
N TRP A 168 5.88 -51.26 16.50
CA TRP A 168 5.87 -51.87 17.83
C TRP A 168 6.05 -50.82 18.95
N GLN A 169 7.02 -49.91 18.83
CA GLN A 169 7.24 -48.82 19.79
C GLN A 169 6.04 -47.88 19.91
N GLN A 170 5.33 -47.63 18.80
CA GLN A 170 4.12 -46.81 18.81
C GLN A 170 2.96 -47.48 19.56
N THR A 171 2.98 -48.82 19.71
CA THR A 171 1.92 -49.58 20.39
C THR A 171 1.73 -49.12 21.84
N SER A 172 2.81 -48.87 22.58
CA SER A 172 2.74 -48.36 23.97
C SER A 172 2.30 -46.88 24.02
N VAL A 173 2.54 -46.12 22.96
CA VAL A 173 2.18 -44.69 22.86
C VAL A 173 0.69 -44.52 22.55
N VAL A 174 0.11 -45.39 21.72
CA VAL A 174 -1.29 -45.26 21.25
C VAL A 174 -2.29 -46.15 21.97
N SER A 175 -1.82 -47.07 22.83
CA SER A 175 -2.69 -47.91 23.67
C SER A 175 -3.20 -47.11 24.88
N THR A 176 -4.52 -46.95 24.97
CA THR A 176 -5.17 -46.15 26.01
C THR A 176 -5.80 -46.99 27.12
N THR A 177 -5.77 -48.32 27.04
CA THR A 177 -6.37 -49.21 28.05
C THR A 177 -5.60 -50.53 28.11
N ASN A 178 -5.72 -51.25 29.23
CA ASN A 178 -5.12 -52.58 29.48
C ASN A 178 -5.70 -53.71 28.58
N ARG A 179 -6.14 -53.37 27.36
CA ARG A 179 -6.67 -54.24 26.32
C ARG A 179 -5.64 -54.32 25.19
N GLY A 180 -5.40 -55.52 24.68
CA GLY A 180 -4.54 -55.72 23.51
C GLY A 180 -5.08 -54.94 22.31
N ILE A 181 -4.22 -54.17 21.64
CA ILE A 181 -4.55 -53.39 20.45
C ILE A 181 -4.01 -54.10 19.20
N SER A 182 -4.80 -54.13 18.12
CA SER A 182 -4.35 -54.74 16.87
C SER A 182 -3.34 -53.85 16.14
N TYR A 183 -2.39 -54.42 15.39
CA TYR A 183 -1.44 -53.64 14.59
C TYR A 183 -2.11 -52.69 13.59
N LYS A 184 -3.27 -53.09 13.04
CA LYS A 184 -4.07 -52.25 12.15
C LYS A 184 -4.52 -50.97 12.84
N GLU A 185 -4.98 -51.11 14.09
CA GLU A 185 -5.45 -49.98 14.89
C GLU A 185 -4.28 -49.10 15.37
N VAL A 186 -3.15 -49.71 15.73
CA VAL A 186 -1.91 -48.98 16.04
C VAL A 186 -1.51 -48.10 14.86
N ILE A 187 -1.40 -48.68 13.66
CA ILE A 187 -1.02 -47.96 12.44
C ILE A 187 -2.02 -46.85 12.12
N GLN A 188 -3.32 -47.12 12.24
CA GLN A 188 -4.35 -46.11 12.01
C GLN A 188 -4.19 -44.90 12.94
N ARG A 189 -4.01 -45.14 14.25
CA ARG A 189 -3.80 -44.08 15.25
C ARG A 189 -2.48 -43.35 15.04
N THR A 190 -1.40 -44.07 14.72
CA THR A 190 -0.10 -43.46 14.44
C THR A 190 -0.14 -42.56 13.21
N VAL A 191 -0.77 -43.01 12.12
CA VAL A 191 -0.94 -42.19 10.92
C VAL A 191 -1.81 -40.97 11.22
N GLN A 192 -2.90 -41.13 11.97
CA GLN A 192 -3.71 -39.99 12.43
C GLN A 192 -2.86 -38.97 13.22
N ASN A 193 -2.01 -39.44 14.14
CA ASN A 193 -1.12 -38.57 14.92
C ASN A 193 -0.07 -37.85 14.07
N ILE A 194 0.40 -38.48 12.98
CA ILE A 194 1.29 -37.81 12.02
C ILE A 194 0.54 -36.71 11.28
N PHE A 195 -0.70 -36.96 10.88
CA PHE A 195 -1.55 -35.97 10.22
C PHE A 195 -1.90 -34.78 11.12
N THR A 196 -2.18 -35.01 12.41
CA THR A 196 -2.43 -33.92 13.35
C THR A 196 -1.17 -33.11 13.62
N LYS A 197 -0.01 -33.75 13.77
CA LYS A 197 1.28 -33.04 13.89
C LYS A 197 1.66 -32.28 12.62
N ALA A 198 1.27 -32.78 11.45
CA ALA A 198 1.49 -32.11 10.17
C ALA A 198 0.57 -30.89 9.95
N GLU A 199 -0.50 -30.75 10.74
CA GLU A 199 -1.42 -29.61 10.63
C GLU A 199 -0.79 -28.29 11.07
N GLU A 200 0.07 -28.33 12.09
CA GLU A 200 0.80 -27.15 12.58
C GLU A 200 1.72 -26.53 11.50
N PRO A 201 2.69 -27.25 10.90
CA PRO A 201 3.53 -26.69 9.84
C PRO A 201 2.73 -26.34 8.59
N ALA A 202 1.65 -27.08 8.30
CA ALA A 202 0.75 -26.75 7.19
C ALA A 202 0.06 -25.40 7.39
N ASN A 203 -0.52 -25.18 8.56
CA ASN A 203 -1.21 -23.92 8.89
C ASN A 203 -0.23 -22.76 8.97
N ALA A 204 0.96 -22.95 9.56
CA ALA A 204 2.01 -21.95 9.58
C ALA A 204 2.44 -21.51 8.17
N ALA A 205 2.61 -22.46 7.23
CA ALA A 205 2.91 -22.15 5.83
C ALA A 205 1.77 -21.37 5.15
N ALA A 206 0.52 -21.73 5.44
CA ALA A 206 -0.65 -21.03 4.91
C ALA A 206 -0.71 -19.58 5.42
N GLU A 207 -0.49 -19.35 6.71
CA GLU A 207 -0.47 -18.02 7.31
C GLU A 207 0.68 -17.16 6.80
N PHE A 208 1.87 -17.76 6.63
CA PHE A 208 3.01 -17.08 6.03
C PHE A 208 2.72 -16.60 4.60
N VAL A 209 2.14 -17.47 3.77
CA VAL A 209 1.76 -17.10 2.39
C VAL A 209 0.67 -16.04 2.37
N LYS A 210 -0.33 -16.11 3.26
CA LYS A 210 -1.34 -15.04 3.41
C LYS A 210 -0.69 -13.72 3.77
N ALA A 211 0.19 -13.70 4.78
CA ALA A 211 0.84 -12.49 5.25
C ALA A 211 1.73 -11.87 4.17
N THR A 212 2.48 -12.69 3.43
CA THR A 212 3.34 -12.22 2.33
C THR A 212 2.52 -11.66 1.16
N GLU A 213 1.47 -12.35 0.72
CA GLU A 213 0.58 -11.86 -0.34
C GLU A 213 -0.11 -10.54 0.07
N ILE A 214 -0.64 -10.46 1.30
CA ILE A 214 -1.23 -9.22 1.83
C ILE A 214 -0.19 -8.08 1.82
N ALA A 215 1.05 -8.34 2.24
CA ALA A 215 2.11 -7.34 2.24
C ALA A 215 2.47 -6.88 0.82
N THR A 216 2.55 -7.80 -0.15
CA THR A 216 2.85 -7.45 -1.55
C THR A 216 1.74 -6.60 -2.17
N ILE A 217 0.47 -6.91 -1.88
CA ILE A 217 -0.68 -6.13 -2.35
C ILE A 217 -0.64 -4.73 -1.74
N LYS A 218 -0.41 -4.62 -0.42
CA LYS A 218 -0.28 -3.32 0.25
C LYS A 218 0.82 -2.47 -0.36
N ALA A 219 2.02 -3.04 -0.53
CA ALA A 219 3.16 -2.33 -1.11
C ALA A 219 2.89 -1.89 -2.57
N ALA A 220 2.19 -2.71 -3.35
CA ALA A 220 1.80 -2.36 -4.71
C ALA A 220 0.83 -1.17 -4.73
N GLU A 221 -0.21 -1.20 -3.90
CA GLU A 221 -1.20 -0.11 -3.80
C GLU A 221 -0.60 1.19 -3.24
N GLU A 222 0.27 1.11 -2.23
CA GLU A 222 0.96 2.31 -1.72
C GLU A 222 1.81 2.97 -2.82
N LYS A 223 2.51 2.18 -3.63
CA LYS A 223 3.31 2.68 -4.75
C LYS A 223 2.46 3.32 -5.85
N THR A 224 1.30 2.74 -6.19
CA THR A 224 0.39 3.34 -7.18
C THR A 224 -0.17 4.68 -6.68
N ILE A 225 -0.53 4.75 -5.40
CA ILE A 225 -1.04 5.97 -4.75
C ILE A 225 0.04 7.04 -4.69
N GLU A 226 1.28 6.69 -4.29
CA GLU A 226 2.39 7.64 -4.26
C GLU A 226 2.68 8.21 -5.66
N THR A 227 2.71 7.35 -6.68
CA THR A 227 2.91 7.75 -8.07
C THR A 227 1.81 8.70 -8.55
N ALA A 228 0.54 8.40 -8.28
CA ALA A 228 -0.57 9.29 -8.62
C ALA A 228 -0.48 10.63 -7.87
N SER A 229 -0.06 10.61 -6.59
CA SER A 229 0.06 11.82 -5.78
C SER A 229 1.17 12.74 -6.28
N THR A 230 2.33 12.21 -6.65
CA THR A 230 3.47 13.00 -7.17
C THR A 230 3.11 13.72 -8.47
N GLN A 231 2.35 13.06 -9.35
CA GLN A 231 1.83 13.68 -10.56
C GLN A 231 0.94 14.90 -10.24
N LEU A 232 0.03 14.79 -9.27
CA LEU A 232 -0.83 15.90 -8.85
C LEU A 232 -0.03 17.05 -8.22
N TYR A 233 0.96 16.75 -7.37
CA TYR A 233 1.83 17.79 -6.79
C TYR A 233 2.65 18.52 -7.85
N SER A 234 3.13 17.83 -8.88
CA SER A 234 3.85 18.46 -9.99
C SER A 234 2.97 19.48 -10.72
N ALA A 235 1.72 19.11 -11.04
CA ALA A 235 0.77 19.98 -11.70
C ALA A 235 0.43 21.23 -10.87
N ILE A 236 0.23 21.06 -9.55
CA ILE A 236 -0.01 22.17 -8.63
C ILE A 236 1.23 23.08 -8.55
N GLY A 237 2.42 22.50 -8.51
CA GLY A 237 3.69 23.24 -8.49
C GLY A 237 3.87 24.16 -9.70
N TYR A 238 3.58 23.67 -10.90
CA TYR A 238 3.64 24.49 -12.13
C TYR A 238 2.61 25.63 -12.11
N SER A 239 1.40 25.39 -11.60
CA SER A 239 0.38 26.43 -11.47
C SER A 239 0.83 27.55 -10.52
N ILE A 240 1.40 27.21 -9.36
CA ILE A 240 1.90 28.19 -8.39
C ILE A 240 3.08 28.98 -8.98
N LEU A 241 4.02 28.30 -9.63
CA LEU A 241 5.17 28.94 -10.28
C LEU A 241 4.71 29.94 -11.36
N ALA A 242 3.72 29.57 -12.17
CA ALA A 242 3.16 30.46 -13.18
C ALA A 242 2.53 31.72 -12.56
N ILE A 243 1.78 31.59 -11.46
CA ILE A 243 1.19 32.73 -10.74
C ILE A 243 2.30 33.65 -10.20
N LEU A 244 3.38 33.10 -9.61
CA LEU A 244 4.51 33.89 -9.10
C LEU A 244 5.22 34.68 -10.21
N ILE A 245 5.41 34.09 -11.39
CA ILE A 245 6.02 34.76 -12.55
C ILE A 245 5.15 35.94 -13.00
N ILE A 246 3.84 35.76 -13.11
CA ILE A 246 2.90 36.83 -13.49
C ILE A 246 2.94 37.99 -12.49
N VAL A 247 2.93 37.69 -11.19
CA VAL A 247 3.03 38.70 -10.13
C VAL A 247 4.35 39.46 -10.17
N LEU A 248 5.47 38.77 -10.43
CA LEU A 248 6.78 39.40 -10.60
C LEU A 248 6.83 40.37 -11.79
N ILE A 249 6.28 39.96 -12.94
CA ILE A 249 6.20 40.82 -14.13
C ILE A 249 5.35 42.07 -13.82
N MET A 250 4.20 41.89 -13.18
CA MET A 250 3.33 42.99 -12.74
C MET A 250 4.07 43.97 -11.82
N LEU A 251 4.86 43.47 -10.86
CA LEU A 251 5.70 44.28 -9.96
C LEU A 251 6.77 45.07 -10.71
N ILE A 252 7.48 44.44 -11.65
CA ILE A 252 8.52 45.11 -12.45
C ILE A 252 7.90 46.24 -13.29
N ILE A 253 6.81 45.96 -14.01
CA ILE A 253 6.09 46.97 -14.81
C ILE A 253 5.60 48.11 -13.91
N TYR A 254 5.00 47.78 -12.76
CA TYR A 254 4.54 48.75 -11.77
C TYR A 254 5.69 49.66 -11.29
N LEU A 255 6.84 49.09 -10.94
CA LEU A 255 8.02 49.84 -10.50
C LEU A 255 8.55 50.77 -11.60
N ILE A 256 8.61 50.31 -12.85
CA ILE A 256 9.02 51.13 -14.00
C ILE A 256 8.05 52.31 -14.19
N LEU A 257 6.74 52.04 -14.17
CA LEU A 257 5.72 53.09 -14.33
C LEU A 257 5.76 54.10 -13.18
N ARG A 258 5.92 53.63 -11.93
CA ARG A 258 6.05 54.48 -10.74
C ARG A 258 7.30 55.35 -10.82
N TYR A 259 8.42 54.78 -11.25
CA TYR A 259 9.67 55.51 -11.46
C TYR A 259 9.51 56.60 -12.53
N ARG A 260 8.89 56.29 -13.68
CA ARG A 260 8.61 57.27 -14.74
C ARG A 260 7.72 58.42 -14.25
N ARG A 261 6.66 58.14 -13.47
CA ARG A 261 5.79 59.19 -12.91
C ARG A 261 6.58 60.12 -11.97
N LYS A 262 7.37 59.58 -11.04
CA LYS A 262 8.21 60.41 -10.14
C LYS A 262 9.19 61.30 -10.91
N LYS A 263 9.84 60.78 -11.95
CA LYS A 263 10.76 61.57 -12.80
C LYS A 263 10.04 62.70 -13.52
N LYS A 264 8.82 62.45 -14.04
CA LYS A 264 8.01 63.46 -14.72
C LYS A 264 7.59 64.60 -13.77
N MET A 265 7.24 64.27 -12.52
CA MET A 265 6.88 65.27 -11.50
C MET A 265 8.06 66.15 -11.09
N LYS A 266 9.26 65.57 -10.91
CA LYS A 266 10.48 66.34 -10.60
C LYS A 266 10.83 67.35 -11.70
N LYS A 267 10.72 66.94 -12.97
CA LYS A 267 10.93 67.85 -14.11
C LYS A 267 9.93 69.01 -14.11
N LYS A 268 8.64 68.74 -13.89
CA LYS A 268 7.60 69.79 -13.83
C LYS A 268 7.89 70.84 -12.75
N ALA A 269 8.32 70.40 -11.56
CA ALA A 269 8.66 71.30 -10.45
C ALA A 269 9.83 72.25 -10.77
N GLN A 270 10.81 71.80 -11.57
CA GLN A 270 11.91 72.66 -12.02
C GLN A 270 11.43 73.71 -13.03
N TYR A 271 10.60 73.33 -14.01
CA TYR A 271 10.06 74.29 -14.98
C TYR A 271 9.15 75.34 -14.34
N THR A 272 8.36 74.98 -13.32
CA THR A 272 7.54 75.96 -12.58
C THR A 272 8.37 76.95 -11.77
N LYS A 273 9.59 76.59 -11.34
CA LYS A 273 10.49 77.53 -10.66
C LYS A 273 11.08 78.55 -11.63
N LEU A 274 11.57 78.08 -12.79
CA LEU A 274 12.14 78.94 -13.83
C LEU A 274 11.15 79.92 -14.46
N LEU A 275 9.84 79.66 -14.38
CA LEU A 275 8.81 80.51 -14.98
C LEU A 275 8.32 81.63 -14.05
N ASN A 276 8.68 81.56 -12.77
CA ASN A 276 8.29 82.53 -11.74
C ASN A 276 9.43 83.48 -11.34
N GLU A 277 10.62 83.31 -11.94
CA GLU A 277 11.68 84.33 -12.02
C GLU A 277 11.48 85.17 -13.29
#